data_AF-A0A1F6ZQV6-F1
#
_entry.id   AF-A0A1F6ZQV6-F1
#
_cell.length_a   1.000
_cell.length_b   1.000
_cell.length_c   1.000
_cell.angle_alpha   90.00
_cell.angle_beta   90.00
_cell.angle_gamma   90.00
#
_symmetry.space_group_name_H-M   'P 1'
#
loop_
_entity.id
_entity.type
_entity.pdbx_description
1 polymer ?
#
loop_
_entity_poly.entity_id
_entity_poly.type
_entity_poly.pdbx_seq_one_letter_code
_entity_poly.pdbx_strand_id
1 'polypeptide(L)' 'MIHANDSRDPFASGRDRHANIGDGTIPQADLQFFLNAKEVQKLPLILEVPGIDGNGPDAENVRRVQQLVA' A
#
# COMPACT_ATOMS: atom_id res chain seq x y z
N MET A 1 -3.15 13.16 -5.30
CA MET A 1 -3.69 11.80 -5.09
C MET A 1 -2.54 10.83 -5.30
N ILE A 2 -2.45 9.78 -4.48
CA ILE A 2 -1.45 8.71 -4.62
C ILE A 2 -2.19 7.37 -4.63
N HIS A 3 -1.82 6.47 -5.53
CA HIS A 3 -2.19 5.07 -5.43
C HIS A 3 -1.16 4.38 -4.54
N ALA A 4 -1.56 3.98 -3.34
CA ALA A 4 -0.67 3.49 -2.30
C ALA A 4 -0.79 1.97 -2.19
N ASN A 5 -0.16 1.25 -3.13
CA ASN A 5 -0.23 -0.20 -3.21
C ASN A 5 1.07 -0.84 -2.72
N ASP A 6 0.99 -2.06 -2.20
CA ASP A 6 2.18 -2.90 -2.02
C ASP A 6 2.49 -3.64 -3.35
N SER A 7 3.73 -4.07 -3.53
CA SER A 7 4.15 -4.79 -4.74
C SER A 7 4.28 -6.28 -4.45
N ARG A 8 3.56 -7.11 -5.21
CA ARG A 8 3.74 -8.56 -5.15
C ARG A 8 5.11 -9.02 -5.66
N ASP A 9 5.71 -8.23 -6.54
CA ASP A 9 6.94 -8.58 -7.25
C ASP A 9 8.14 -7.77 -6.79
N PRO A 10 9.37 -8.34 -6.85
CA PRO A 10 10.59 -7.64 -6.48
C PRO A 10 10.79 -6.32 -7.23
N PHE A 11 11.58 -5.44 -6.60
CA PHE A 11 12.03 -4.18 -7.19
C PHE A 11 12.64 -4.38 -8.59
N ALA A 12 12.37 -3.43 -9.49
CA ALA A 12 12.81 -3.43 -10.88
C ALA A 12 12.36 -4.63 -11.73
N SER A 13 11.34 -5.39 -11.31
CA SER A 13 10.82 -6.52 -12.09
C SER A 13 10.08 -6.13 -13.38
N GLY A 14 9.68 -4.85 -13.53
CA GLY A 14 8.87 -4.35 -14.64
C GLY A 14 7.43 -4.87 -14.65
N ARG A 15 6.98 -5.50 -13.56
CA ARG A 15 5.64 -6.07 -13.43
C ARG A 15 4.78 -5.20 -12.54
N ASP A 16 3.56 -4.96 -12.99
CA ASP A 16 2.57 -4.17 -12.28
C ASP A 16 1.53 -5.10 -11.65
N ARG A 17 1.89 -5.71 -10.51
CA ARG A 17 1.05 -6.67 -9.80
C ARG A 17 1.00 -6.30 -8.33
N HIS A 18 -0.12 -5.70 -7.92
CA HIS A 18 -0.31 -5.25 -6.55
C HIS A 18 -0.48 -6.41 -5.57
N ALA A 19 -0.05 -6.17 -4.33
CA ALA A 19 -0.34 -7.01 -3.17
C ALA A 19 -1.17 -6.21 -2.15
N ASN A 20 -1.80 -6.94 -1.24
CA ASN A 20 -2.38 -6.35 -0.04
C ASN A 20 -1.28 -5.69 0.79
N ILE A 21 -1.63 -4.65 1.54
CA ILE A 21 -0.67 -3.86 2.33
C ILE A 21 0.02 -4.76 3.37
N GLY A 22 1.35 -4.82 3.30
CA GLY A 22 2.17 -5.64 4.21
C GLY A 22 2.36 -7.10 3.77
N ASP A 23 1.66 -7.55 2.72
CA ASP A 23 1.80 -8.91 2.17
C ASP A 23 2.72 -8.94 0.94
N GLY A 24 3.21 -7.79 0.50
CA GLY A 24 4.09 -7.67 -0.66
C GLY A 24 5.58 -7.70 -0.33
N THR A 25 6.35 -7.15 -1.26
CA THR A 25 7.82 -7.14 -1.24
C THR A 25 8.39 -5.79 -0.84
N ILE A 26 7.56 -4.75 -0.73
CA ILE A 26 8.02 -3.45 -0.23
C ILE A 26 8.24 -3.60 1.29
N PRO A 27 9.43 -3.28 1.81
CA PRO A 27 9.66 -3.34 3.25
C PRO A 27 8.66 -2.47 4.01
N GLN A 28 8.08 -3.01 5.08
CA GLN A 28 7.09 -2.29 5.88
C GLN A 28 7.63 -0.94 6.39
N ALA A 29 8.91 -0.88 6.76
CA ALA A 29 9.55 0.37 7.20
C ALA A 29 9.56 1.45 6.11
N ASP A 30 9.69 1.06 4.84
CA ASP A 30 9.70 2.00 3.71
C ASP A 30 8.27 2.50 3.41
N LEU A 31 7.27 1.61 3.51
CA LEU A 31 5.86 2.00 3.46
C LEU A 31 5.52 3.00 4.57
N GLN A 32 5.94 2.72 5.81
CA GLN A 32 5.75 3.63 6.95
C GLN A 32 6.44 4.98 6.70
N PHE A 33 7.69 4.96 6.25
CA PHE A 33 8.44 6.17 5.94
C PHE A 33 7.72 7.04 4.90
N PHE A 34 7.28 6.43 3.79
CA PHE A 34 6.58 7.14 2.72
C PHE A 34 5.23 7.69 3.18
N LEU A 35 4.42 6.85 3.84
CA LEU A 35 3.08 7.24 4.30
C LEU A 35 3.13 8.40 5.29
N ASN A 36 4.17 8.48 6.14
CA ASN A 36 4.32 9.53 7.14
C ASN A 36 5.03 10.81 6.61
N ALA A 37 5.38 10.88 5.33
CA ALA A 37 5.92 12.10 4.74
C ALA A 37 4.88 13.24 4.78
N LYS A 38 5.31 14.46 5.15
CA LYS A 38 4.43 15.61 5.36
C LYS A 38 3.62 15.99 4.12
N GLU A 39 4.20 15.75 2.95
CA GLU A 39 3.60 16.00 1.64
C GLU A 39 2.55 14.94 1.32
N VAL A 40 2.79 13.68 1.70
CA VAL A 40 1.90 12.53 1.46
C VAL A 40 0.66 12.60 2.34
N GLN A 41 0.82 12.95 3.63
CA GLN A 41 -0.28 13.08 4.60
C GLN A 41 -1.38 14.08 4.19
N LYS A 42 -1.09 14.98 3.25
CA LYS A 42 -2.05 15.98 2.75
C LYS A 42 -2.80 15.53 1.49
N LEU A 43 -2.50 14.34 0.99
CA LEU A 43 -3.03 13.83 -0.28
C LEU A 43 -4.00 12.68 -0.02
N PRO A 44 -5.07 12.56 -0.83
CA PRO A 44 -5.90 11.36 -0.79
C PRO A 44 -5.10 10.15 -1.26
N LEU A 45 -5.20 9.07 -0.49
CA LEU A 45 -4.63 7.75 -0.80
C LEU A 45 -5.73 6.84 -1.35
N ILE A 46 -5.46 6.18 -2.47
CA ILE A 46 -6.35 5.20 -3.09
C ILE A 46 -5.65 3.85 -3.09
N LEU A 47 -6.39 2.79 -2.76
CA LEU A 47 -5.92 1.41 -2.81
C LEU A 47 -6.48 0.74 -4.05
N GLU A 48 -5.63 -0.01 -4.76
CA GLU A 48 -5.95 -0.85 -5.92
C GLU A 48 -5.48 -2.28 -5.65
N VAL A 49 -5.66 -2.73 -4.41
CA VAL A 49 -5.21 -4.02 -3.92
C VAL A 49 -6.21 -5.14 -4.23
N PRO A 50 -5.79 -6.42 -4.23
CA PRO A 50 -6.70 -7.55 -4.47
C PRO A 50 -7.81 -7.71 -3.42
N GLY A 51 -7.59 -7.25 -2.18
CA GLY A 51 -8.46 -7.52 -1.04
C GLY A 51 -8.17 -8.88 -0.40
N ILE A 52 -8.64 -9.08 0.82
CA ILE A 52 -8.48 -10.33 1.57
C ILE A 52 -9.20 -11.48 0.85
N ASP A 53 -10.41 -11.23 0.34
CA ASP A 53 -11.24 -12.22 -0.36
C ASP A 53 -11.10 -12.17 -1.89
N GLY A 54 -10.18 -11.36 -2.42
CA GLY A 54 -9.95 -11.23 -3.87
C GLY A 54 -11.02 -10.42 -4.63
N ASN A 55 -11.90 -9.71 -3.93
CA ASN A 55 -12.98 -8.90 -4.53
C ASN A 55 -12.61 -7.42 -4.72
N GLY A 56 -11.31 -7.09 -4.68
CA GLY A 56 -10.80 -5.73 -4.78
C GLY A 56 -10.57 -5.06 -3.41
N PRO A 57 -10.29 -3.75 -3.40
CA PRO A 57 -9.92 -3.02 -2.19
C PRO A 57 -10.98 -3.12 -1.08
N ASP A 58 -10.54 -3.34 0.15
CA ASP A 58 -11.41 -3.59 1.30
C ASP A 58 -11.06 -2.77 2.55
N ALA A 59 -11.94 -2.82 3.54
CA ALA A 59 -11.77 -2.11 4.80
C ALA A 59 -10.56 -2.60 5.61
N GLU A 60 -10.14 -3.86 5.43
CA GLU A 60 -9.00 -4.41 6.15
C GLU A 60 -7.70 -3.77 5.67
N ASN A 61 -7.49 -3.66 4.35
CA ASN A 61 -6.31 -2.96 3.82
C ASN A 61 -6.29 -1.47 4.16
N VAL A 62 -7.46 -0.82 4.24
CA VAL A 62 -7.56 0.56 4.76
C VAL A 62 -7.06 0.64 6.21
N ARG A 63 -7.46 -0.29 7.08
CA ARG A 63 -6.98 -0.34 8.47
C ARG A 63 -5.48 -0.59 8.54
N ARG A 64 -4.95 -1.48 7.68
CA ARG A 64 -3.50 -1.73 7.60
C ARG A 64 -2.75 -0.44 7.28
N VAL A 65 -3.18 0.37 6.31
CA VAL A 65 -2.58 1.69 6.05
C VAL A 65 -2.66 2.59 7.28
N GLN A 66 -3.82 2.65 7.94
CA GLN A 66 -4.00 3.47 9.14
C GLN A 66 -3.04 3.06 10.29
N GLN A 67 -2.72 1.78 10.42
CA GLN A 67 -1.75 1.28 11.41
C GLN A 67 -0.29 1.64 11.07
N LEU A 68 0.01 1.98 9.82
CA LEU A 68 1.35 2.42 9.39
C LEU A 68 1.53 3.94 9.50
N VAL A 69 0.46 4.71 9.71
CA VAL A 69 0.48 6.16 9.92
C VAL A 69 0.56 6.47 11.42
N ALA A 70 1.42 7.42 11.80
CA ALA A 70 1.64 7.87 13.17
C ALA A 70 0.70 9.01 13.60
#